data_AF-A0A1Z8SS10-F1
#
_entry.id   AF-A0A1Z8SS10-F1
#
_cell.length_a   1.000
_cell.length_b   1.000
_cell.length_c   1.000
_cell.angle_alpha   90.00
_cell.angle_beta   90.00
_cell.angle_gamma   90.00
#
_symmetry.space_group_name_H-M   'P 1'
#
loop_
_entity.id
_entity.type
_entity.pdbx_description
1 polymer ?
#
loop_
_entity_poly.entity_id
_entity_poly.type
_entity_poly.pdbx_seq_one_letter_code
_entity_poly.pdbx_strand_id
1 'polypeptide(L)'
;MAPLDRWDSTRGILEFDDAEEFAWDSGSRDDHEDDVFPDTVEIQLVLNPARSRALARIVDDIGESDDSIRVDNVAEYARDGELFVRIDSEWIQVGGISGNRLIDCVRGVRGTRAQEHLRGTSVVTGTEFRRTVRIPGYRDSRGPR
;
A
#
# COMPACT_ATOMS: atom_id res chain seq x y z
N MET A 1 38.10 12.87 -10.29
CA MET A 1 37.45 12.06 -9.25
C MET A 1 37.31 10.66 -9.81
N ALA A 2 37.82 9.63 -9.12
CA ALA A 2 37.68 8.25 -9.58
C ALA A 2 36.19 7.83 -9.56
N PRO A 3 35.76 6.90 -10.41
CA PRO A 3 34.44 6.29 -10.29
C PRO A 3 34.30 5.68 -8.89
N LEU A 4 33.19 5.97 -8.22
CA LEU A 4 32.83 5.24 -7.03
C LEU A 4 32.43 3.82 -7.45
N ASP A 5 32.78 2.84 -6.63
CA ASP A 5 32.36 1.44 -6.71
C ASP A 5 30.86 1.24 -6.41
N ARG A 6 30.14 2.33 -6.14
CA ARG A 6 28.71 2.37 -5.85
C ARG A 6 27.93 3.27 -6.81
N TRP A 7 26.77 2.77 -7.23
CA TRP A 7 25.77 3.49 -8.02
C TRP A 7 24.88 4.31 -7.08
N ASP A 8 24.67 5.58 -7.42
CA ASP A 8 24.16 6.60 -6.51
C ASP A 8 22.87 7.21 -7.07
N SER A 9 21.72 6.66 -6.64
CA SER A 9 20.39 7.13 -7.05
C SER A 9 19.73 8.04 -6.01
N THR A 10 20.33 8.19 -4.81
CA THR A 10 19.67 8.75 -3.62
C THR A 10 20.36 9.98 -3.03
N ARG A 11 21.48 10.46 -3.62
CA ARG A 11 22.22 11.67 -3.18
C ARG A 11 21.42 12.96 -2.98
N GLY A 12 20.16 13.02 -3.39
CA GLY A 12 19.32 14.21 -3.22
C GLY A 12 18.57 14.28 -1.89
N ILE A 13 18.49 13.20 -1.10
CA ILE A 13 17.51 13.10 0.01
C ILE A 13 18.15 12.92 1.40
N LEU A 14 19.31 12.29 1.52
CA LEU A 14 19.92 11.97 2.82
C LEU A 14 21.38 12.47 2.89
N GLU A 15 21.75 13.07 4.03
CA GLU A 15 23.15 13.33 4.39
C GLU A 15 23.77 12.00 4.85
N PHE A 16 24.89 11.59 4.24
CA PHE A 16 25.59 10.35 4.58
C PHE A 16 26.95 10.65 5.21
N ASP A 17 27.32 9.88 6.23
CA ASP A 17 28.70 9.80 6.70
C ASP A 17 29.49 8.87 5.77
N ASP A 18 30.61 9.33 5.22
CA ASP A 18 31.48 8.55 4.36
C ASP A 18 32.08 7.31 5.07
N ALA A 19 31.94 7.22 6.40
CA ALA A 19 32.32 6.08 7.23
C ALA A 19 31.25 4.97 7.32
N GLU A 20 30.02 5.18 6.87
CA GLU A 20 28.96 4.17 6.92
C GLU A 20 29.15 3.12 5.81
N GLU A 21 29.35 1.86 6.23
CA GLU A 21 29.38 0.70 5.34
C GLU A 21 27.94 0.27 5.04
N PHE A 22 27.61 0.01 3.78
CA PHE A 22 26.30 -0.53 3.42
C PHE A 22 26.17 -1.94 4.03
N ALA A 23 25.39 -2.06 5.09
CA ALA A 23 25.08 -3.35 5.70
C ALA A 23 24.23 -4.15 4.71
N TRP A 24 24.83 -5.13 4.04
CA TRP A 24 24.14 -6.01 3.12
C TRP A 24 24.31 -7.45 3.55
N ASP A 25 23.28 -8.01 4.17
CA ASP A 25 23.27 -9.40 4.60
C ASP A 25 22.01 -10.13 4.11
N SER A 26 21.75 -11.34 4.62
CA SER A 26 20.56 -12.10 4.23
C SER A 26 19.25 -11.48 4.71
N GLY A 27 19.28 -10.65 5.76
CA GLY A 27 18.13 -9.93 6.30
C GLY A 27 17.64 -8.82 5.37
N SER A 28 18.55 -8.16 4.66
CA SER A 28 18.23 -7.15 3.63
C SER A 28 17.32 -7.65 2.51
N ARG A 29 17.25 -8.97 2.31
CA ARG A 29 16.36 -9.57 1.29
C ARG A 29 14.89 -9.45 1.66
N ASP A 30 14.58 -9.51 2.94
CA ASP A 30 13.22 -9.55 3.48
C ASP A 30 12.80 -8.20 4.09
N ASP A 31 13.69 -7.21 4.08
CA ASP A 31 13.42 -5.83 4.46
C ASP A 31 13.15 -4.96 3.23
N HIS A 32 12.00 -4.31 3.20
CA HIS A 32 11.55 -3.46 2.09
C HIS A 32 11.97 -2.00 2.26
N GLU A 33 12.51 -1.63 3.42
CA GLU A 33 13.05 -0.30 3.71
C GLU A 33 14.58 -0.22 3.52
N ASP A 34 15.23 -1.35 3.20
CA ASP A 34 16.67 -1.45 2.99
C ASP A 34 17.09 -1.01 1.56
N ASP A 35 18.35 -0.57 1.42
CA ASP A 35 18.94 0.00 0.21
C ASP A 35 19.36 -1.05 -0.84
N VAL A 36 18.88 -2.29 -0.70
CA VAL A 36 19.15 -3.40 -1.63
C VAL A 36 18.07 -3.48 -2.71
N PHE A 37 18.50 -3.40 -3.98
CA PHE A 37 17.57 -3.57 -5.10
C PHE A 37 17.09 -5.02 -5.19
N PRO A 38 15.78 -5.28 -5.03
CA PRO A 38 15.25 -6.64 -5.01
C PRO A 38 15.34 -7.29 -6.40
N ASP A 39 15.40 -8.62 -6.44
CA ASP A 39 15.39 -9.39 -7.70
C ASP A 39 14.08 -9.21 -8.50
N THR A 40 13.03 -8.87 -7.78
CA THR A 40 11.66 -8.84 -8.25
C THR A 40 10.87 -7.81 -7.45
N VAL A 41 10.06 -7.02 -8.12
CA VAL A 41 9.09 -6.12 -7.48
C VAL A 41 7.66 -6.51 -7.86
N GLU A 42 6.74 -6.32 -6.93
CA GLU A 42 5.30 -6.35 -7.21
C GLU A 42 4.79 -4.94 -7.40
N ILE A 43 4.16 -4.70 -8.55
CA ILE A 43 3.44 -3.46 -8.84
C ILE A 43 1.96 -3.74 -8.60
N GLN A 44 1.40 -3.08 -7.60
CA GLN A 44 -0.03 -3.08 -7.32
C GLN A 44 -0.63 -1.72 -7.65
N LEU A 45 -1.56 -1.69 -8.61
CA LEU A 45 -2.33 -0.50 -8.96
C LEU A 45 -3.80 -0.74 -8.64
N VAL A 46 -4.45 0.22 -7.99
CA VAL A 46 -5.90 0.21 -7.82
C VAL A 46 -6.48 1.35 -8.62
N LEU A 47 -7.26 1.01 -9.64
CA LEU A 47 -7.90 1.98 -10.52
C LEU A 47 -9.31 2.28 -10.01
N ASN A 48 -9.63 3.56 -9.90
CA ASN A 48 -10.97 4.00 -9.58
C ASN A 48 -11.99 3.39 -10.55
N PRO A 49 -13.22 3.09 -10.07
CA PRO A 49 -14.26 2.58 -10.92
C PRO A 49 -14.61 3.62 -11.98
N ALA A 50 -15.14 3.18 -13.13
CA ALA A 50 -15.56 4.08 -14.19
C ALA A 50 -16.52 5.17 -13.65
N ARG A 51 -16.43 6.40 -14.19
CA ARG A 51 -17.11 7.62 -13.66
C ARG A 51 -18.63 7.50 -13.48
N SER A 52 -19.26 6.47 -14.04
CA SER A 52 -20.70 6.23 -13.95
C SER A 52 -21.15 5.50 -12.68
N ARG A 53 -20.24 4.98 -11.86
CA ARG A 53 -20.62 4.26 -10.61
C ARG A 53 -20.77 5.23 -9.44
N ALA A 54 -21.92 5.14 -8.78
CA ALA A 54 -22.15 5.87 -7.54
C ALA A 54 -21.25 5.30 -6.42
N LEU A 55 -20.46 6.18 -5.79
CA LEU A 55 -19.63 5.81 -4.65
C LEU A 55 -20.49 5.80 -3.39
N ALA A 56 -20.28 4.81 -2.51
CA ALA A 56 -20.91 4.84 -1.20
C ALA A 56 -20.31 5.97 -0.35
N ARG A 57 -21.03 6.40 0.68
CA ARG A 57 -20.57 7.39 1.65
C ARG A 57 -20.72 6.87 3.07
N ILE A 58 -19.77 7.21 3.93
CA ILE A 58 -19.90 6.92 5.37
C ILE A 58 -21.06 7.71 5.97
N VAL A 59 -21.86 7.06 6.80
CA VAL A 59 -23.10 7.65 7.36
C VAL A 59 -22.84 8.36 8.67
N ASP A 60 -21.88 7.86 9.43
CA ASP A 60 -21.47 8.35 10.74
C ASP A 60 -19.97 8.70 10.67
N ASP A 61 -19.50 9.62 11.52
CA ASP A 61 -18.07 9.86 11.69
C ASP A 61 -17.43 8.56 12.23
N ILE A 62 -16.23 8.23 11.76
CA ILE A 62 -15.48 7.03 12.20
C ILE A 62 -14.15 7.45 12.82
N GLY A 63 -13.81 6.86 13.96
CA GLY A 63 -12.53 7.02 14.64
C GLY A 63 -11.47 6.04 14.14
N GLU A 64 -10.22 6.23 14.56
CA GLU A 64 -9.07 5.41 14.12
C GLU A 64 -9.17 3.93 14.54
N SER A 65 -9.85 3.64 15.65
CA SER A 65 -10.01 2.29 16.21
C SER A 65 -11.27 1.57 15.71
N ASP A 66 -12.15 2.24 14.98
CA ASP A 66 -13.39 1.63 14.52
C ASP A 66 -13.11 0.57 13.45
N ASP A 67 -13.65 -0.63 13.68
CA ASP A 67 -13.56 -1.80 12.81
C ASP A 67 -14.85 -2.03 12.01
N SER A 68 -15.81 -1.13 12.15
CA SER A 68 -17.16 -1.26 11.63
C SER A 68 -17.67 0.04 11.03
N ILE A 69 -17.82 0.06 9.70
CA ILE A 69 -18.09 1.28 8.96
C ILE A 69 -19.49 1.21 8.35
N ARG A 70 -20.38 2.10 8.77
CA ARG A 70 -21.72 2.21 8.20
C ARG A 70 -21.67 3.08 6.94
N VAL A 71 -22.20 2.56 5.84
CA VAL A 71 -22.29 3.27 4.55
C VAL A 71 -23.74 3.37 4.09
N ASP A 72 -24.03 4.32 3.20
CA ASP A 72 -25.36 4.52 2.63
C ASP A 72 -25.77 3.42 1.63
N ASN A 73 -24.80 2.80 0.96
CA ASN A 73 -25.00 1.74 -0.02
C ASN A 73 -23.79 0.79 -0.07
N VAL A 74 -24.05 -0.49 -0.37
CA VAL A 74 -23.02 -1.53 -0.52
C VAL A 74 -23.14 -2.32 -1.83
N ALA A 75 -24.05 -1.93 -2.72
CA ALA A 75 -24.39 -2.71 -3.92
C ALA A 75 -23.21 -2.90 -4.88
N GLU A 76 -22.25 -1.98 -4.88
CA GLU A 76 -21.09 -1.99 -5.79
C GLU A 76 -19.87 -2.75 -5.24
N TYR A 77 -19.91 -3.19 -3.99
CA TYR A 77 -18.78 -3.92 -3.39
C TYR A 77 -18.88 -5.42 -3.66
N ALA A 78 -17.74 -6.01 -4.01
CA ALA A 78 -17.59 -7.45 -4.11
C ALA A 78 -17.93 -8.10 -2.77
N ARG A 79 -18.67 -9.21 -2.82
CA ARG A 79 -19.02 -10.04 -1.65
C ARG A 79 -18.11 -11.27 -1.52
N ASP A 80 -17.41 -11.59 -2.60
CA ASP A 80 -16.52 -12.73 -2.72
C ASP A 80 -15.09 -12.25 -2.90
N GLY A 81 -14.13 -12.97 -2.30
CA GLY A 81 -12.71 -12.61 -2.35
C GLY A 81 -12.34 -11.47 -1.41
N GLU A 82 -11.11 -10.97 -1.55
CA GLU A 82 -10.62 -9.87 -0.74
C GLU A 82 -11.26 -8.54 -1.17
N LEU A 83 -11.77 -7.78 -0.20
CA LEU A 83 -12.31 -6.45 -0.42
C LEU A 83 -11.42 -5.40 0.24
N PHE A 84 -10.95 -4.45 -0.56
CA PHE A 84 -10.26 -3.26 -0.10
C PHE A 84 -11.05 -2.03 -0.52
N VAL A 85 -11.19 -1.11 0.43
CA VAL A 85 -11.80 0.20 0.20
C VAL A 85 -10.83 1.30 0.60
N ARG A 86 -10.97 2.46 -0.04
CA ARG A 86 -10.23 3.66 0.28
C ARG A 86 -11.19 4.73 0.76
N ILE A 87 -10.85 5.36 1.88
CA ILE A 87 -11.53 6.52 2.44
C ILE A 87 -10.46 7.60 2.60
N ASP A 88 -10.61 8.75 1.94
CA ASP A 88 -9.57 9.78 1.84
C ASP A 88 -8.19 9.21 1.39
N SER A 89 -7.21 9.20 2.30
CA SER A 89 -5.85 8.66 2.10
C SER A 89 -5.64 7.28 2.72
N GLU A 90 -6.63 6.72 3.43
CA GLU A 90 -6.52 5.45 4.12
C GLU A 90 -7.04 4.29 3.24
N TRP A 91 -6.27 3.21 3.18
CA TRP A 91 -6.74 1.91 2.70
C TRP A 91 -7.19 1.04 3.87
N ILE A 92 -8.35 0.40 3.69
CA ILE A 92 -9.00 -0.45 4.68
C ILE A 92 -9.30 -1.79 4.03
N GLN A 93 -8.90 -2.89 4.66
CA GLN A 93 -9.34 -4.23 4.28
C GLN A 93 -10.66 -4.53 4.99
N VAL A 94 -11.66 -4.98 4.24
CA VAL A 94 -12.99 -5.30 4.77
C VAL A 94 -13.11 -6.81 4.90
N GLY A 95 -13.35 -7.30 6.12
CA GLY A 95 -13.54 -8.73 6.37
C GLY A 95 -14.91 -9.25 5.92
N GLY A 96 -15.95 -8.40 5.95
CA GLY A 96 -17.27 -8.76 5.45
C GLY A 96 -18.23 -7.59 5.29
N ILE A 97 -19.41 -7.88 4.73
CA ILE A 97 -20.49 -6.90 4.62
C ILE A 97 -21.78 -7.46 5.21
N SER A 98 -22.34 -6.77 6.20
CA SER A 98 -23.61 -7.11 6.86
C SER A 98 -24.59 -5.95 6.75
N GLY A 99 -25.68 -6.16 6.00
CA GLY A 99 -26.58 -5.05 5.63
C GLY A 99 -25.81 -3.95 4.90
N ASN A 100 -25.90 -2.72 5.41
CA ASN A 100 -25.19 -1.52 4.92
C ASN A 100 -23.93 -1.19 5.75
N ARG A 101 -23.28 -2.21 6.31
CA ARG A 101 -22.12 -2.06 7.19
C ARG A 101 -20.98 -2.93 6.69
N LEU A 102 -19.81 -2.32 6.52
CA LEU A 102 -18.55 -3.02 6.36
C LEU A 102 -18.11 -3.44 7.77
N ILE A 103 -17.82 -4.73 7.95
CA ILE A 103 -17.49 -5.32 9.26
C ILE A 103 -16.11 -5.97 9.21
N ASP A 104 -15.54 -6.20 10.39
CA ASP A 104 -14.22 -6.81 10.57
C ASP A 104 -13.16 -6.07 9.74
N CYS A 105 -13.20 -4.73 9.81
CA CYS A 105 -12.32 -3.87 9.03
C CYS A 105 -10.93 -3.80 9.66
N VAL A 106 -9.90 -4.09 8.87
CA VAL A 106 -8.50 -3.86 9.23
C VAL A 106 -8.07 -2.51 8.64
N ARG A 107 -7.78 -1.56 9.53
CA ARG A 107 -7.44 -0.16 9.24
C ARG A 107 -5.97 0.01 8.83
N GLY A 108 -5.67 1.06 8.07
CA GLY A 108 -4.30 1.46 7.73
C GLY A 108 -3.50 0.43 6.93
N VAL A 109 -4.13 -0.31 6.01
CA VAL A 109 -3.41 -1.31 5.19
C VAL A 109 -2.68 -0.64 4.01
N ARG A 110 -1.89 -1.41 3.25
CA ARG A 110 -1.18 -0.95 2.02
C ARG A 110 -0.34 0.32 2.23
N GLY A 111 0.39 0.37 3.35
CA GLY A 111 1.29 1.48 3.68
C GLY A 111 0.60 2.78 4.11
N THR A 112 -0.69 2.72 4.46
CA THR A 112 -1.44 3.86 5.00
C THR A 112 -1.51 3.80 6.53
N ARG A 113 -2.16 4.78 7.16
CA ARG A 113 -2.40 4.79 8.61
C ARG A 113 -3.89 4.95 8.87
N ALA A 114 -4.37 4.33 9.95
CA ALA A 114 -5.70 4.57 10.46
C ALA A 114 -5.87 6.05 10.79
N GLN A 115 -6.97 6.67 10.35
CA GLN A 115 -7.29 8.06 10.66
C GLN A 115 -8.79 8.25 10.90
N GLU A 116 -9.17 9.39 11.46
CA GLU A 116 -10.59 9.77 11.56
C GLU A 116 -11.15 10.14 10.19
N HIS A 117 -12.42 9.81 9.93
CA HIS A 117 -13.12 10.25 8.72
C HIS A 117 -14.50 10.80 9.05
N LEU A 118 -14.86 11.89 8.38
CA LEU A 118 -16.13 12.59 8.58
C LEU A 118 -17.26 11.97 7.75
N ARG A 119 -18.46 11.97 8.32
CA ARG A 119 -19.69 11.55 7.62
C ARG A 119 -19.78 12.20 6.23
N GLY A 120 -20.24 11.43 5.26
CA GLY A 120 -20.37 11.85 3.88
C GLY A 120 -19.11 11.64 3.02
N THR A 121 -17.96 11.31 3.62
CA THR A 121 -16.76 10.95 2.86
C THR A 121 -17.01 9.73 2.00
N SER A 122 -16.51 9.77 0.75
CA SER A 122 -16.70 8.69 -0.21
C SER A 122 -15.85 7.48 0.15
N VAL A 123 -16.48 6.31 0.09
CA VAL A 123 -15.83 5.01 0.21
C VAL A 123 -15.66 4.48 -1.21
N VAL A 124 -14.41 4.30 -1.61
CA VAL A 124 -14.05 3.95 -2.99
C VAL A 124 -13.48 2.55 -3.00
N THR A 125 -14.04 1.66 -3.82
CA THR A 125 -13.36 0.43 -4.22
C THR A 125 -12.87 0.57 -5.65
N GLY A 126 -11.82 -0.15 -6.03
CA GLY A 126 -11.27 -0.09 -7.37
C GLY A 126 -10.91 -1.46 -7.92
N THR A 127 -10.62 -1.50 -9.22
CA THR A 127 -10.09 -2.71 -9.84
C THR A 127 -8.60 -2.80 -9.60
N GLU A 128 -8.18 -3.93 -9.05
CA GLU A 128 -6.78 -4.20 -8.78
C GLU A 128 -6.08 -4.76 -10.02
N PHE A 129 -4.93 -4.18 -10.35
CA PHE A 129 -3.95 -4.73 -11.26
C PHE A 129 -2.69 -5.07 -10.46
N ARG A 130 -2.24 -6.31 -10.57
CA ARG A 130 -1.02 -6.79 -9.91
C ARG A 130 -0.07 -7.35 -10.95
N ARG A 131 1.18 -6.89 -10.93
CA ARG A 131 2.22 -7.38 -11.84
C ARG A 131 3.55 -7.51 -11.13
N THR A 132 4.08 -8.71 -11.16
CA THR A 132 5.44 -9.00 -10.75
C THR A 132 6.41 -8.72 -11.91
N VAL A 133 7.45 -7.93 -11.65
CA VAL A 133 8.49 -7.55 -12.62
C VAL A 133 9.85 -7.91 -12.05
N ARG A 134 10.65 -8.66 -12.83
CA ARG A 134 12.05 -8.88 -12.49
C ARG A 134 12.87 -7.64 -12.81
N ILE A 135 13.76 -7.25 -11.91
CA ILE A 135 14.64 -6.10 -12.10
C ILE A 135 15.94 -6.58 -12.74
N PRO A 136 16.30 -6.17 -13.97
CA PRO A 136 17.50 -6.67 -14.65
C PRO A 136 18.83 -6.33 -13.96
N GLY A 137 18.84 -5.30 -13.11
CA GLY A 137 20.02 -4.83 -12.36
C GLY A 137 19.95 -5.13 -10.86
N TYR A 138 19.23 -6.18 -10.45
CA TYR A 138 19.12 -6.55 -9.04
C TYR A 138 20.47 -6.87 -8.41
N ARG A 139 20.59 -6.63 -7.10
CA ARG A 139 21.76 -7.03 -6.32
C ARG A 139 21.30 -8.11 -5.34
N ASP A 140 21.90 -9.31 -5.41
CA ASP A 140 21.72 -10.39 -4.41
C ASP A 140 23.00 -10.52 -3.57
N SER A 141 22.88 -10.72 -2.25
CA SER A 141 23.98 -10.69 -1.25
C SER A 141 25.08 -11.71 -1.49
N ARG A 142 24.94 -12.50 -2.56
CA ARG A 142 25.92 -13.43 -3.09
C ARG A 142 27.01 -12.78 -3.94
N GLY A 143 26.94 -11.48 -4.24
CA GLY A 143 27.87 -10.81 -5.15
C GLY A 143 27.76 -11.32 -6.60
N PRO A 144 28.51 -10.75 -7.56
CA PRO A 144 28.57 -11.28 -8.91
C PRO A 144 29.15 -12.70 -8.90
N ARG A 145 28.55 -13.61 -9.68
CA ARG A 145 29.16 -14.90 -10.01
C ARG A 145 30.31 -14.74 -10.97
#